data_AF-A0A7W1KAN7-F1
#
_entry.id   AF-A0A7W1KAN7-F1
#
_cell.length_a   1.000
_cell.length_b   1.000
_cell.length_c   1.000
_cell.angle_alpha   90.00
_cell.angle_beta   90.00
_cell.angle_gamma   90.00
#
_symmetry.space_group_name_H-M   'P 1'
#
loop_
_entity.id
_entity.type
_entity.pdbx_description
1 polymer ?
#
loop_
_entity_poly.entity_id
_entity_poly.type
_entity_poly.pdbx_seq_one_letter_code
_entity_poly.pdbx_strand_id
1 'polypeptide(L)'
;MSAANPKRAQTDADSRSAPSGGRKGCCVLVIGEGDLTEETVNALRARGADVTCLREPDVDDVRKALESGDIDSVAVVSGEDPIVLR
;
A
#
# COMPACT_ATOMS: atom_id res chain seq x y z
N MET A 1 40.26 -47.45 -5.91
CA MET A 1 40.49 -46.13 -5.27
C MET A 1 40.12 -45.08 -6.33
N SER A 2 38.84 -44.76 -6.53
CA SER A 2 37.98 -43.83 -5.77
C SER A 2 38.41 -42.36 -5.88
N ALA A 3 37.68 -41.61 -6.72
CA ALA A 3 37.34 -40.17 -6.60
C ALA A 3 36.51 -39.80 -7.85
N ALA A 4 35.21 -40.13 -7.90
CA ALA A 4 34.10 -39.31 -7.40
C ALA A 4 34.04 -37.91 -8.05
N ASN A 5 33.31 -37.84 -9.16
CA ASN A 5 32.69 -36.60 -9.65
C ASN A 5 31.29 -36.48 -9.01
N PRO A 6 30.88 -35.29 -8.53
CA PRO A 6 29.46 -34.98 -8.49
C PRO A 6 29.12 -33.67 -9.22
N LYS A 7 28.05 -33.81 -10.02
CA LYS A 7 27.37 -32.80 -10.83
C LYS A 7 27.09 -31.51 -10.05
N ARG A 8 27.38 -30.36 -10.66
CA ARG A 8 26.84 -29.05 -10.23
C ARG A 8 25.32 -29.13 -10.27
N ALA A 9 24.71 -28.92 -9.10
CA ALA A 9 23.29 -28.89 -8.92
C ALA A 9 22.68 -27.66 -9.61
N GLN A 10 21.67 -27.96 -10.40
CA GLN A 10 20.57 -27.11 -10.81
C GLN A 10 20.00 -26.36 -9.59
N THR A 11 19.85 -25.04 -9.66
CA THR A 11 18.94 -24.32 -8.77
C THR A 11 17.79 -23.83 -9.63
N ASP A 12 16.78 -24.68 -9.74
CA ASP A 12 15.46 -24.30 -10.22
C ASP A 12 14.79 -23.35 -9.21
N ALA A 13 14.16 -22.32 -9.77
CA ALA A 13 12.89 -21.75 -9.36
C ALA A 13 12.55 -21.79 -7.86
N ASP A 14 12.79 -20.67 -7.17
CA ASP A 14 11.90 -20.24 -6.10
C ASP A 14 11.17 -18.98 -6.55
N SER A 15 10.33 -19.16 -7.58
CA SER A 15 9.23 -18.25 -7.87
C SER A 15 8.27 -18.35 -6.68
N ARG A 16 8.53 -17.57 -5.63
CA ARG A 16 7.57 -17.32 -4.55
C ARG A 16 6.41 -16.51 -5.12
N SER A 17 5.57 -17.18 -5.91
CA SER A 17 4.18 -16.81 -6.10
C SER A 17 3.52 -16.92 -4.74
N ALA A 18 3.48 -15.79 -4.03
CA ALA A 18 2.67 -15.67 -2.83
C ALA A 18 1.22 -16.02 -3.20
N PRO A 19 0.49 -16.73 -2.33
CA PRO A 19 -0.90 -17.03 -2.59
C PRO A 19 -1.66 -15.71 -2.69
N SER A 20 -2.16 -15.41 -3.89
CA SER A 20 -3.15 -14.38 -4.19
C SER A 20 -4.50 -14.79 -3.59
N GLY A 21 -4.52 -14.98 -2.27
CA GLY A 21 -5.75 -15.01 -1.49
C GLY A 21 -6.32 -13.60 -1.53
N GLY A 22 -7.47 -13.45 -2.19
CA GLY A 22 -8.20 -12.20 -2.35
C GLY A 22 -8.53 -11.57 -1.01
N ARG A 23 -7.57 -10.86 -0.42
CA ARG A 23 -7.85 -9.81 0.53
C ARG A 23 -8.52 -8.72 -0.30
N LYS A 24 -9.75 -8.33 0.05
CA LYS A 24 -10.24 -6.99 -0.31
C LYS A 24 -9.08 -6.04 0.01
N GLY A 25 -8.55 -5.37 -1.01
CA GLY A 25 -7.46 -4.40 -0.81
C GLY A 25 -7.91 -3.41 0.25
N CYS A 26 -7.03 -3.02 1.17
CA CYS A 26 -7.40 -2.04 2.17
C CYS A 26 -7.67 -0.69 1.47
N CYS A 27 -8.81 -0.08 1.73
CA CYS A 27 -9.14 1.22 1.17
C CYS A 27 -8.66 2.33 2.11
N VAL A 28 -7.81 3.20 1.60
CA VAL A 28 -7.17 4.27 2.37
C VAL A 28 -7.62 5.61 1.82
N LEU A 29 -8.17 6.45 2.69
CA LEU A 29 -8.40 7.86 2.38
C LEU A 29 -7.13 8.65 2.75
N VAL A 30 -6.49 9.26 1.77
CA VAL A 30 -5.36 10.17 1.96
C VAL A 30 -5.85 11.61 1.87
N ILE A 31 -5.48 12.44 2.84
CA ILE A 31 -5.75 13.87 2.86
C ILE A 31 -4.42 14.60 2.85
N GLY A 32 -4.18 15.43 1.85
CA GLY A 32 -2.93 16.19 1.74
C GLY A 32 -2.60 16.55 0.30
N GLU A 33 -1.61 17.41 0.14
CA GLU A 33 -1.10 17.84 -1.16
C GLU A 33 0.43 17.74 -1.24
N GLY A 34 0.98 18.06 -2.41
CA GLY A 34 2.41 18.07 -2.66
C GLY A 34 3.06 16.69 -2.81
N ASP A 35 4.37 16.70 -3.03
CA ASP A 35 5.15 15.52 -3.42
C ASP A 35 5.06 14.39 -2.39
N LEU A 36 5.08 14.73 -1.09
CA LEU A 36 4.98 13.73 -0.01
C LEU A 36 3.65 12.97 -0.05
N THR A 37 2.57 13.65 -0.41
CA THR A 37 1.26 13.02 -0.61
C THR A 37 1.31 12.07 -1.79
N GLU A 38 1.90 12.49 -2.91
CA GLU A 38 2.01 11.65 -4.09
C GLU A 38 2.87 10.41 -3.85
N GLU A 39 4.02 10.57 -3.17
CA GLU A 39 4.87 9.46 -2.73
C GLU A 39 4.12 8.50 -1.81
N THR A 40 3.34 9.02 -0.86
CA THR A 40 2.52 8.21 0.07
C THR A 40 1.46 7.41 -0.69
N VAL A 41 0.72 8.06 -1.60
CA VAL A 41 -0.29 7.39 -2.45
C VAL A 41 0.36 6.30 -3.29
N ASN A 42 1.51 6.58 -3.90
CA ASN A 42 2.25 5.62 -4.71
C ASN A 42 2.72 4.42 -3.88
N ALA A 43 3.23 4.65 -2.67
CA ALA A 43 3.66 3.58 -1.76
C ALA A 43 2.50 2.69 -1.31
N LEU A 44 1.33 3.27 -1.00
CA LEU A 44 0.12 2.54 -0.62
C LEU A 44 -0.39 1.68 -1.76
N ARG A 45 -0.51 2.25 -2.97
CA ARG A 45 -0.94 1.52 -4.17
C ARG A 45 0.03 0.41 -4.55
N ALA A 46 1.33 0.63 -4.41
CA ALA A 46 2.36 -0.40 -4.64
C ALA A 46 2.21 -1.60 -3.68
N ARG A 47 1.58 -1.42 -2.52
CA ARG A 47 1.25 -2.48 -1.57
C ARG A 47 -0.15 -3.10 -1.77
N GLY A 48 -0.88 -2.67 -2.81
CA GLY A 48 -2.19 -3.18 -3.16
C GLY A 48 -3.35 -2.55 -2.39
N ALA A 49 -3.15 -1.38 -1.78
CA ALA A 49 -4.24 -0.59 -1.22
C ALA A 49 -5.04 0.10 -2.33
N ASP A 50 -6.35 0.19 -2.16
CA ASP A 50 -7.18 1.15 -2.90
C ASP A 50 -7.03 2.51 -2.22
N VAL A 51 -6.87 3.59 -2.98
CA VAL A 51 -6.51 4.90 -2.40
C VAL A 51 -7.34 6.00 -3.04
N THR A 52 -8.16 6.63 -2.20
CA THR A 52 -8.85 7.90 -2.49
C THR A 52 -8.02 9.03 -1.90
N CYS A 53 -7.75 10.08 -2.67
CA CYS A 53 -6.94 11.22 -2.22
C CYS A 53 -7.73 12.52 -2.31
N LEU A 54 -7.72 13.31 -1.23
CA LEU A 54 -8.33 14.63 -1.13
C LEU A 54 -7.24 15.68 -0.86
N ARG A 55 -7.06 16.64 -1.77
CA ARG A 55 -5.94 17.60 -1.71
C ARG A 55 -6.19 18.78 -0.77
N GLU A 56 -7.38 19.34 -0.82
CA GLU A 56 -7.81 20.46 0.02
C GLU A 56 -9.28 20.26 0.44
N PRO A 57 -9.63 19.16 1.12
CA PRO A 57 -11.03 18.88 1.43
C PRO A 57 -11.57 19.81 2.51
N ASP A 58 -12.84 20.15 2.40
CA ASP A 58 -13.60 20.67 3.53
C ASP A 58 -14.18 19.54 4.41
N VAL A 59 -14.92 19.92 5.46
CA VAL A 59 -15.53 18.95 6.39
C VAL A 59 -16.56 18.06 5.70
N ASP A 60 -17.30 18.59 4.72
CA ASP A 60 -18.33 17.83 4.02
C ASP A 60 -17.71 16.85 3.01
N ASP A 61 -16.59 17.20 2.38
CA ASP A 61 -15.80 16.31 1.54
C ASP A 61 -15.31 15.09 2.34
N VAL A 62 -14.73 15.33 3.53
CA VAL A 62 -14.26 14.25 4.41
C VAL A 62 -15.44 13.40 4.87
N ARG A 63 -16.54 14.03 5.30
CA ARG A 63 -17.75 13.31 5.74
C ARG A 63 -18.27 12.40 4.63
N LYS A 64 -18.42 12.92 3.41
CA LYS A 64 -18.92 12.17 2.26
C LYS A 64 -18.01 11.00 1.90
N ALA A 65 -16.68 11.18 2.01
CA ALA A 65 -15.73 10.09 1.77
C ALA A 65 -15.88 8.97 2.80
N LEU A 66 -16.07 9.30 4.08
CA LEU A 66 -16.26 8.32 5.16
C LEU A 66 -17.62 7.61 5.09
N GLU A 67 -18.67 8.32 4.67
CA GLU A 67 -20.02 7.75 4.51
C GLU A 67 -20.12 6.69 3.41
N SER A 68 -19.13 6.60 2.51
CA SER A 68 -19.07 5.53 1.50
C SER A 68 -18.99 4.13 2.12
N GLY A 69 -18.50 4.00 3.37
CA GLY A 69 -18.43 2.75 4.12
C GLY A 69 -17.33 1.78 3.66
N ASP A 70 -16.57 2.14 2.63
CA ASP A 70 -15.50 1.31 2.08
C ASP A 70 -14.12 1.64 2.68
N ILE A 71 -13.98 2.74 3.44
CA ILE A 71 -12.70 3.22 3.98
C ILE A 71 -12.29 2.44 5.23
N ASP A 72 -11.14 1.77 5.17
CA ASP A 72 -10.53 1.06 6.29
C ASP A 72 -9.64 1.96 7.15
N SER A 73 -9.04 3.00 6.56
CA SER A 73 -8.07 3.87 7.24
C SER A 73 -7.98 5.25 6.60
N VAL A 74 -7.63 6.25 7.41
CA VAL A 74 -7.37 7.63 6.95
C VAL A 74 -5.92 8.00 7.24
N ALA A 75 -5.24 8.58 6.26
CA ALA A 75 -3.88 9.10 6.37
C ALA A 75 -3.88 10.59 6.05
N VAL A 76 -3.41 11.43 6.99
CA VAL A 76 -3.24 12.87 6.79
C VAL A 76 -1.77 13.14 6.53
N VAL A 77 -1.46 13.62 5.32
CA VAL A 77 -0.12 14.01 4.89
C VAL A 77 -0.04 15.52 4.92
N SER A 78 0.43 16.04 6.05
CA SER A 78 0.75 17.45 6.20
C SER A 78 2.24 17.65 5.99
N GLY A 79 2.63 18.66 5.19
CA GLY A 79 4.02 19.11 5.09
C GLY A 79 4.55 19.67 6.43
N GLU A 80 3.65 19.98 7.37
CA GLU A 80 3.94 20.32 8.75
C GLU A 80 3.36 19.22 9.66
N ASP A 81 4.21 18.26 10.05
CA ASP A 81 3.98 17.15 11.00
C ASP A 81 2.70 16.28 10.82
N PRO A 82 2.80 15.06 10.24
CA PRO A 82 1.65 14.15 10.15
C PRO A 82 1.24 13.64 11.53
N ILE A 83 0.03 14.00 11.97
CA ILE A 83 -0.63 13.40 13.14
C ILE A 83 -1.42 12.17 12.68
N VAL A 84 -1.02 10.99 13.14
CA VAL A 84 -1.76 9.74 12.87
C VAL A 84 -2.88 9.59 13.90
N LEU A 85 -4.13 9.69 13.45
CA LEU A 85 -5.30 9.38 14.26
C LEU A 85 -5.57 7.86 14.23
N ARG A 86 -5.93 7.29 15.39
CA ARG A 86 -6.27 5.88 15.59
C ARG A 86 -7.75 5.70 15.85
#